data_AF-A0A7X8TSS8-F1
#
_entry.id   AF-A0A7X8TSS8-F1
#
_cell.length_a   1.000
_cell.length_b   1.000
_cell.length_c   1.000
_cell.angle_alpha   90.00
_cell.angle_beta   90.00
_cell.angle_gamma   90.00
#
_symmetry.space_group_name_H-M   'P 1'
#
loop_
_entity.id
_entity.type
_entity.pdbx_description
1 polymer ?
#
loop_
_entity_poly.entity_id
_entity_poly.type
_entity_poly.pdbx_seq_one_letter_code
_entity_poly.pdbx_strand_id
1 'polypeptide(L)'
;MNYSPLAVHCVSLCCDIMQNPQFQTLSHDEIDHFYQEVVELIKTRTEVWSHYHSNQPEFVDSVALGVIKALHMMKKRPEARDATWLLAAMQSRIDSSLKMHS
;
A
#
# COMPACT_ATOMS: atom_id res chain seq x y z
N MET A 1 -17.10 -5.23 -5.87
CA MET A 1 -15.65 -5.47 -6.03
C MET A 1 -15.20 -6.24 -4.80
N ASN A 2 -14.61 -7.43 -4.95
CA ASN A 2 -14.13 -8.19 -3.79
C ASN A 2 -12.69 -7.73 -3.50
N TYR A 3 -12.48 -7.09 -2.35
CA TYR A 3 -11.14 -6.66 -1.93
C TYR A 3 -10.48 -7.76 -1.12
N SER A 4 -9.24 -8.10 -1.48
CA SER A 4 -8.40 -8.98 -0.69
C SER A 4 -8.14 -8.34 0.68
N PRO A 5 -8.03 -9.13 1.76
CA PRO A 5 -7.66 -8.56 3.04
C PRO A 5 -6.29 -7.84 3.03
N LEU A 6 -5.35 -8.19 2.14
CA LEU A 6 -4.13 -7.43 1.93
C LEU A 6 -4.42 -6.01 1.41
N ALA A 7 -5.31 -5.85 0.43
CA ALA A 7 -5.74 -4.54 -0.04
C ALA A 7 -6.35 -3.72 1.11
N VAL A 8 -7.21 -4.33 1.92
CA VAL A 8 -7.81 -3.68 3.10
C VAL A 8 -6.74 -3.24 4.11
N HIS A 9 -5.73 -4.08 4.37
CA HIS A 9 -4.63 -3.73 5.26
C HIS A 9 -3.75 -2.60 4.73
N CYS A 10 -3.40 -2.62 3.44
CA CYS A 10 -2.66 -1.53 2.80
C CYS A 10 -3.42 -0.20 2.88
N VAL A 11 -4.73 -0.22 2.68
CA VAL A 11 -5.59 0.96 2.83
C VAL A 11 -5.67 1.43 4.28
N SER A 12 -5.84 0.52 5.23
CA SER A 12 -5.84 0.86 6.66
C SER A 12 -4.55 1.60 7.04
N LEU A 13 -3.39 1.08 6.63
CA LEU A 13 -2.10 1.71 6.87
C LEU A 13 -2.02 3.12 6.27
N CYS A 14 -2.48 3.29 5.03
CA CYS A 14 -2.54 4.61 4.40
C CYS A 14 -3.41 5.58 5.20
N CYS A 15 -4.57 5.12 5.69
CA CYS A 15 -5.46 5.91 6.54
C CYS A 15 -4.82 6.28 7.87
N ASP A 16 -4.12 5.35 8.53
CA ASP A 16 -3.44 5.58 9.80
C ASP A 16 -2.34 6.64 9.65
N ILE A 17 -1.52 6.52 8.60
CA ILE A 17 -0.47 7.51 8.26
C ILE A 17 -1.09 8.87 7.96
N MET A 18 -2.19 8.92 7.21
CA MET A 18 -2.87 10.17 6.88
C MET A 18 -3.52 10.86 8.07
N GLN A 19 -4.04 10.09 9.02
CA GLN A 19 -4.68 10.63 10.22
C GLN A 19 -3.66 11.24 11.19
N ASN A 20 -2.36 10.95 11.01
CA ASN A 20 -1.31 11.65 11.72
C ASN A 20 -1.34 13.16 11.36
N PRO A 21 -1.49 14.07 12.34
CA PRO A 21 -1.53 15.52 12.10
C PRO A 21 -0.30 16.06 11.35
N GLN A 22 0.85 15.38 11.46
CA GLN A 22 2.10 15.76 10.79
C GLN A 22 2.14 15.32 9.32
N PHE A 23 1.23 14.47 8.85
CA PHE A 23 1.25 13.97 7.48
C PHE A 23 1.25 15.09 6.43
N GLN A 24 0.52 16.18 6.69
CA GLN A 24 0.49 17.33 5.78
C GLN A 24 1.82 18.07 5.72
N THR A 25 2.63 18.04 6.79
CA THR A 25 3.93 18.70 6.85
C THR A 25 5.06 17.84 6.30
N LEU A 26 4.86 16.53 6.14
CA LEU A 26 5.88 15.62 5.58
C LEU A 26 6.22 16.00 4.14
N SER A 27 7.49 16.12 3.81
CA SER A 27 7.99 16.19 2.44
C SER A 27 7.75 14.89 1.68
N HIS A 28 7.91 14.94 0.35
CA HIS A 28 7.88 13.74 -0.47
C HIS A 28 9.01 12.77 -0.07
N ASP A 29 10.19 13.29 0.25
CA ASP A 29 11.31 12.48 0.71
C ASP A 29 10.98 11.77 2.03
N GLU A 30 10.35 12.47 2.99
CA GLU A 30 9.88 11.86 4.24
C GLU A 30 8.81 10.79 4.01
N ILE A 31 7.95 10.94 3.00
CA ILE A 31 7.00 9.88 2.61
C ILE A 31 7.76 8.65 2.08
N ASP A 32 8.83 8.83 1.31
CA ASP A 32 9.62 7.72 0.79
C ASP A 32 10.36 6.94 1.89
N HIS A 33 10.65 7.57 3.04
CA HIS A 33 11.25 6.89 4.20
C HIS A 33 10.31 5.83 4.81
N PHE A 34 9.00 5.90 4.58
CA PHE A 34 8.08 4.84 5.01
C PHE A 34 8.25 3.54 4.21
N TYR A 35 8.99 3.54 3.09
CA TYR A 35 9.08 2.37 2.21
C TYR A 35 9.52 1.10 2.96
N GLN A 36 10.58 1.19 3.76
CA GLN A 36 11.10 0.04 4.50
C GLN A 36 10.08 -0.48 5.53
N GLU A 37 9.42 0.43 6.26
CA GLU A 37 8.39 0.06 7.23
C GLU A 37 7.19 -0.60 6.55
N VAL A 38 6.76 -0.06 5.41
CA VAL A 38 5.67 -0.62 4.60
C VAL A 38 6.04 -2.01 4.07
N VAL A 39 7.28 -2.20 3.60
CA VAL A 39 7.79 -3.50 3.14
C VAL A 39 7.72 -4.55 4.25
N GLU A 40 8.23 -4.23 5.45
CA GLU A 40 8.23 -5.17 6.58
C GLU A 40 6.80 -5.49 7.05
N LEU A 41 5.90 -4.51 7.03
CA LEU A 41 4.49 -4.72 7.33
C LEU A 41 3.84 -5.66 6.31
N ILE A 42 4.08 -5.45 5.01
CA ILE A 42 3.53 -6.31 3.96
C ILE A 42 4.07 -7.73 4.10
N LYS A 43 5.39 -7.91 4.29
CA LYS A 43 6.00 -9.23 4.53
C LYS A 43 5.35 -9.95 5.69
N THR A 44 5.22 -9.28 6.83
CA THR A 44 4.59 -9.87 8.03
C THR A 44 3.16 -10.35 7.74
N ARG A 45 2.41 -9.63 6.89
CA ARG A 45 1.04 -9.97 6.53
C ARG A 45 0.96 -11.06 5.46
N THR A 46 1.91 -11.10 4.53
CA THR A 46 1.96 -12.11 3.47
C THR A 46 2.57 -13.42 3.95
N GLU A 47 3.47 -13.41 4.95
CA GLU A 47 4.02 -14.61 5.58
C GLU A 47 2.94 -15.44 6.28
N VAL A 48 1.93 -14.76 6.85
CA VAL A 48 0.72 -15.40 7.41
C VAL A 48 -0.15 -15.99 6.30
N TRP A 49 0.00 -15.54 5.06
CA TRP A 49 -0.72 -16.02 3.89
C TRP A 49 0.14 -17.00 3.10
N SER A 50 -0.04 -18.29 3.38
CA SER A 50 0.64 -19.40 2.72
C SER A 50 0.38 -19.56 1.22
N HIS A 51 -0.24 -18.58 0.54
CA HIS A 51 -0.44 -18.60 -0.90
C HIS A 51 0.86 -18.22 -1.63
N TYR A 52 1.54 -19.28 -2.09
CA TYR A 52 2.72 -19.47 -2.96
C TYR A 52 3.38 -18.30 -3.75
N HIS A 53 2.75 -17.14 -3.93
CA HIS A 53 3.30 -16.02 -4.71
C HIS A 53 3.43 -14.69 -3.93
N SER A 54 2.77 -14.55 -2.76
CA SER A 54 2.78 -13.29 -2.01
C SER A 54 4.05 -13.02 -1.19
N ASN A 55 4.95 -14.00 -1.05
CA ASN A 55 6.23 -13.83 -0.34
C ASN A 55 7.42 -13.61 -1.29
N GLN A 56 7.17 -13.45 -2.59
CA GLN A 56 8.23 -13.07 -3.52
C GLN A 56 8.64 -11.60 -3.24
N PRO A 57 9.94 -11.30 -3.14
CA PRO A 57 10.43 -9.94 -2.92
C PRO A 57 9.82 -8.93 -3.90
N GLU A 58 9.65 -9.32 -5.16
CA GLU A 58 9.11 -8.49 -6.23
C GLU A 58 7.62 -8.15 -6.03
N PHE A 59 6.84 -9.09 -5.47
CA PHE A 59 5.45 -8.84 -5.09
C PHE A 59 5.39 -7.79 -3.97
N VAL A 60 6.17 -8.02 -2.91
CA VAL A 60 6.22 -7.14 -1.74
C VAL A 60 6.64 -5.73 -2.15
N ASP A 61 7.70 -5.60 -2.94
CA ASP A 61 8.19 -4.32 -3.45
C ASP A 61 7.12 -3.61 -4.30
N SER A 62 6.44 -4.33 -5.19
CA SER A 62 5.39 -3.75 -6.05
C SER A 62 4.20 -3.21 -5.24
N VAL A 63 3.77 -3.94 -4.21
CA VAL A 63 2.69 -3.51 -3.31
C VAL A 63 3.14 -2.35 -2.43
N ALA A 64 4.35 -2.39 -1.88
CA ALA A 64 4.92 -1.30 -1.08
C ALA A 64 5.03 0.00 -1.89
N LEU A 65 5.54 -0.08 -3.12
CA LEU A 65 5.55 1.06 -4.05
C LEU A 65 4.13 1.57 -4.37
N GLY A 66 3.13 0.68 -4.35
CA GLY A 66 1.72 1.06 -4.46
C GLY A 66 1.27 1.96 -3.31
N VAL A 67 1.56 1.55 -2.08
CA VAL A 67 1.25 2.31 -0.86
C VAL A 67 1.95 3.67 -0.86
N ILE A 68 3.25 3.71 -1.15
CA ILE A 68 4.02 4.98 -1.20
C ILE A 68 3.45 5.92 -2.26
N LYS A 69 3.11 5.41 -3.46
CA LYS A 69 2.44 6.21 -4.50
C LYS A 69 1.09 6.74 -4.04
N ALA A 70 0.32 5.95 -3.32
CA ALA A 70 -0.94 6.41 -2.76
C ALA A 70 -0.73 7.55 -1.75
N LEU A 71 0.22 7.43 -0.83
CA LEU A 71 0.60 8.50 0.12
C LEU A 71 0.98 9.79 -0.61
N HIS A 72 1.81 9.69 -1.65
CA HIS A 72 2.16 10.84 -2.50
C HIS A 72 0.94 11.49 -3.17
N MET A 73 0.02 10.67 -3.70
CA MET A 73 -1.20 11.17 -4.33
C MET A 73 -2.12 11.86 -3.34
N MET A 74 -2.29 11.30 -2.15
CA MET A 74 -3.14 11.85 -1.09
C MET A 74 -2.54 13.12 -0.47
N LYS A 75 -1.21 13.27 -0.49
CA LYS A 75 -0.54 14.55 -0.18
C LYS A 75 -0.80 15.61 -1.25
N LYS A 76 -0.66 15.24 -2.53
CA LYS A 76 -0.83 16.19 -3.67
C LYS A 76 -2.28 16.61 -3.87
N ARG A 77 -3.24 15.74 -3.53
CA ARG A 77 -4.68 15.95 -3.73
C ARG A 77 -5.46 15.49 -2.50
N PRO A 78 -5.52 16.31 -1.44
CA PRO A 78 -6.26 15.99 -0.22
C PRO A 78 -7.76 15.70 -0.48
N GLU A 79 -8.33 16.29 -1.52
CA GLU A 79 -9.70 16.03 -1.99
C GLU A 79 -9.89 14.63 -2.61
N ALA A 80 -8.80 13.94 -2.99
CA ALA A 80 -8.82 12.60 -3.56
C ALA A 80 -8.69 11.48 -2.51
N ARG A 81 -8.87 11.80 -1.22
CA ARG A 81 -8.88 10.85 -0.08
C ARG A 81 -10.14 9.97 -0.06
N ASP A 82 -10.46 9.37 -1.20
CA ASP A 82 -11.54 8.40 -1.31
C ASP A 82 -10.99 7.01 -0.99
N ALA A 83 -11.40 6.47 0.17
CA ALA A 83 -11.04 5.13 0.61
C ALA A 83 -11.46 4.05 -0.40
N THR A 84 -12.54 4.29 -1.16
CA THR A 84 -13.03 3.39 -2.20
C THR A 84 -12.07 3.37 -3.39
N TRP A 85 -11.62 4.55 -3.83
CA TRP A 85 -10.60 4.67 -4.86
C TRP A 85 -9.30 3.99 -4.42
N LEU A 86 -8.87 4.22 -3.17
CA LEU A 86 -7.65 3.65 -2.62
C LEU A 86 -7.73 2.11 -2.53
N LEU A 87 -8.87 1.57 -2.10
CA LEU A 87 -9.12 0.12 -2.09
C LEU A 87 -9.05 -0.47 -3.50
N ALA A 88 -9.70 0.17 -4.46
CA ALA A 88 -9.68 -0.26 -5.86
C ALA A 88 -8.26 -0.20 -6.45
N ALA A 89 -7.50 0.87 -6.17
CA ALA A 89 -6.13 1.03 -6.64
C ALA A 89 -5.19 -0.03 -6.04
N MET A 90 -5.31 -0.31 -4.73
CA MET A 90 -4.50 -1.34 -4.06
C MET A 90 -4.86 -2.73 -4.55
N GLN A 91 -6.14 -3.05 -4.71
CA GLN A 91 -6.56 -4.34 -5.25
C GLN A 91 -6.05 -4.54 -6.68
N SER A 92 -6.21 -3.54 -7.54
CA SER A 92 -5.70 -3.60 -8.92
C SER A 92 -4.19 -3.80 -8.96
N ARG A 93 -3.45 -3.19 -8.03
CA ARG A 93 -2.00 -3.36 -7.92
C ARG A 93 -1.65 -4.80 -7.51
N ILE A 94 -2.30 -5.32 -6.47
CA ILE A 94 -2.10 -6.69 -5.98
C ILE A 94 -2.39 -7.69 -7.10
N ASP A 95 -3.52 -7.56 -7.79
CA ASP A 95 -3.90 -8.46 -8.89
C ASP A 95 -2.88 -8.43 -10.04
N SER A 96 -2.36 -7.25 -10.37
CA SER A 96 -1.34 -7.09 -11.41
C SER A 96 -0.01 -7.72 -10.98
N SER A 97 0.40 -7.51 -9.73
CA SER A 97 1.60 -8.12 -9.17
C SER A 97 1.49 -9.64 -9.15
N LEU A 98 0.34 -10.21 -8.79
CA LEU A 98 0.15 -11.66 -8.81
C LEU A 98 0.24 -12.24 -10.23
N LYS A 99 -0.38 -11.58 -11.23
CA LYS A 99 -0.34 -12.02 -12.64
C LYS A 99 1.04 -11.96 -13.28
N MET A 100 1.91 -11.05 -12.82
CA MET A 100 3.29 -10.94 -13.33
C MET A 100 4.20 -12.06 -12.80
N HIS A 101 3.81 -12.73 -11.72
CA HIS A 101 4.63 -13.72 -11.01
C HIS A 101 3.95 -15.10 -10.92
N SER A 102 2.88 -15.33 -11.70
CA SER A 102 2.16 -16.59 -11.90
C SER A 102 2.58 -17.27 -13.19
#